data_AF-A0A4R4PIJ4-F1
#
_entry.id   AF-A0A4R4PIJ4-F1
#
_cell.length_a   1.000
_cell.length_b   1.000
_cell.length_c   1.000
_cell.angle_alpha   90.00
_cell.angle_beta   90.00
_cell.angle_gamma   90.00
#
_symmetry.space_group_name_H-M   'P 1'
#
loop_
_entity.id
_entity.type
_entity.pdbx_description
1 polymer ?
#
loop_
_entity_poly.entity_id
_entity_poly.type
_entity_poly.pdbx_seq_one_letter_code
_entity_poly.pdbx_strand_id
1 'polypeptide(L)'
;MTTRISITHELPDAAPETYVAFCAACAERLGAVYRLLSAPDEREWFDELLDLGWRAAAGEDVDEECVDILESTDLEAVMGEDQAEQSFYTGQALALALNTLAVHLRLDVNKVELSGQTTQSLLSDFDFELAGATPRTTAFGEQPTPPGPLHALEIEEQQEFLRRATAGIPLDLNELRNAARRTSERIAEALPALADRKDWELA
;
A
#
# COMPACT_ATOMS: atom_id res chain seq x y z
N MET A 1 19.13 8.30 7.43
CA MET A 1 18.81 7.85 6.06
C MET A 1 17.64 6.91 6.19
N THR A 2 16.48 7.30 5.69
CA THR A 2 15.35 6.38 5.52
C THR A 2 15.77 5.35 4.48
N THR A 3 15.68 4.07 4.80
CA THR A 3 16.06 2.98 3.89
C THR A 3 15.02 2.93 2.77
N ARG A 4 15.29 3.63 1.66
CA ARG A 4 14.46 3.54 0.47
C ARG A 4 14.71 2.20 -0.21
N ILE A 5 13.71 1.35 -0.20
CA ILE A 5 13.70 0.08 -0.93
C ILE A 5 13.28 0.38 -2.37
N SER A 6 14.07 -0.05 -3.36
CA SER A 6 13.73 0.11 -4.78
C SER A 6 13.52 -1.26 -5.41
N ILE A 7 12.27 -1.65 -5.60
CA ILE A 7 11.90 -2.96 -6.12
C ILE A 7 12.44 -3.17 -7.53
N THR A 8 12.33 -2.17 -8.39
CA THR A 8 12.74 -2.26 -9.80
C THR A 8 14.25 -2.22 -9.98
N HIS A 9 14.99 -1.65 -9.03
CA HIS A 9 16.45 -1.74 -9.02
C HIS A 9 16.94 -3.12 -8.58
N GLU A 10 16.29 -3.71 -7.57
CA GLU A 10 16.68 -5.00 -6.99
C GLU A 10 16.20 -6.20 -7.84
N LEU A 11 15.18 -6.01 -8.68
CA LEU A 11 14.55 -7.05 -9.50
C LEU A 11 14.46 -6.68 -11.00
N PRO A 12 15.53 -6.19 -11.66
CA PRO A 12 15.44 -5.60 -13.00
C PRO A 12 14.86 -6.53 -14.08
N ASP A 13 15.04 -7.84 -13.92
CA ASP A 13 14.61 -8.87 -14.86
C ASP A 13 13.41 -9.70 -14.35
N ALA A 14 12.69 -9.23 -13.32
CA ALA A 14 11.51 -9.92 -12.83
C ALA A 14 10.38 -9.93 -13.87
N ALA A 15 9.58 -11.00 -13.83
CA ALA A 15 8.40 -11.12 -14.68
C ALA A 15 7.36 -10.03 -14.32
N PRO A 16 6.58 -9.50 -15.28
CA PRO A 16 5.58 -8.47 -15.03
C PRO A 16 4.64 -8.77 -13.85
N GLU A 17 4.23 -10.03 -13.71
CA GLU A 17 3.36 -10.53 -12.65
C GLU A 17 3.96 -10.35 -11.25
N THR A 18 5.30 -10.37 -11.14
CA THR A 18 6.01 -10.09 -9.88
C THR A 18 5.79 -8.64 -9.46
N TYR A 19 5.84 -7.70 -10.40
CA TYR A 19 5.57 -6.30 -10.12
C TYR A 19 4.09 -6.05 -9.79
N VAL A 20 3.17 -6.73 -10.48
CA VAL A 20 1.73 -6.67 -10.16
C VAL A 20 1.48 -7.22 -8.74
N ALA A 21 2.09 -8.36 -8.39
CA ALA A 21 1.98 -8.94 -7.04
C ALA A 21 2.54 -8.00 -5.96
N PHE A 22 3.63 -7.28 -6.24
CA PHE A 22 4.16 -6.27 -5.32
C PHE A 22 3.16 -5.14 -5.09
N CYS A 23 2.56 -4.58 -6.15
CA CYS A 23 1.54 -3.54 -6.06
C CYS A 23 0.29 -4.04 -5.31
N ALA A 24 -0.18 -5.25 -5.63
CA ALA A 24 -1.33 -5.88 -4.96
C ALA A 24 -1.08 -6.05 -3.46
N ALA A 25 0.13 -6.48 -3.08
CA ALA A 25 0.51 -6.61 -1.68
C ALA A 25 0.54 -5.25 -0.95
N CYS A 26 1.03 -4.19 -1.61
CA CYS A 26 0.99 -2.82 -1.06
C CYS A 26 -0.46 -2.35 -0.83
N ALA A 27 -1.34 -2.57 -1.81
CA ALA A 27 -2.76 -2.20 -1.72
C ALA A 27 -3.47 -2.99 -0.59
N GLU A 28 -3.26 -4.30 -0.50
CA GLU A 28 -3.88 -5.16 0.53
C GLU A 28 -3.43 -4.75 1.95
N ARG A 29 -2.14 -4.39 2.14
CA ARG A 29 -1.64 -3.91 3.44
C ARG A 29 -2.33 -2.63 3.90
N LEU A 30 -2.59 -1.68 3.00
CA LEU A 30 -3.38 -0.48 3.35
C LEU A 30 -4.89 -0.67 3.25
N GLY A 31 -5.36 -1.86 2.89
CA GLY A 31 -6.80 -2.13 2.77
C GLY A 31 -7.57 -1.90 4.08
N ALA A 32 -6.93 -2.10 5.24
CA ALA A 32 -7.54 -1.77 6.55
C ALA A 32 -7.92 -0.29 6.70
N VAL A 33 -7.14 0.63 6.11
CA VAL A 33 -7.43 2.07 6.13
C VAL A 33 -8.75 2.33 5.43
N TYR A 34 -8.90 1.81 4.20
CA TYR A 34 -10.13 1.95 3.44
C TYR A 34 -11.32 1.26 4.16
N ARG A 35 -11.12 0.02 4.61
CA ARG A 35 -12.17 -0.77 5.28
C ARG A 35 -12.70 -0.14 6.56
N LEU A 36 -11.90 0.62 7.31
CA LEU A 36 -12.34 1.23 8.57
C LEU A 36 -12.92 2.64 8.38
N LEU A 37 -12.54 3.33 7.32
CA LEU A 37 -12.86 4.74 7.11
C LEU A 37 -13.92 4.99 6.04
N SER A 38 -14.22 4.00 5.20
CA SER A 38 -15.21 4.11 4.10
C SER A 38 -16.57 3.54 4.48
N ALA A 39 -17.61 3.90 3.72
CA ALA A 39 -18.97 3.37 3.90
C ALA A 39 -19.07 1.88 3.49
N PRO A 40 -20.01 1.08 4.04
CA PRO A 40 -20.06 -0.36 3.79
C PRO A 40 -20.10 -0.79 2.31
N ASP A 41 -20.81 -0.06 1.47
CA ASP A 41 -20.90 -0.25 0.01
C ASP A 41 -19.57 0.06 -0.69
N GLU A 42 -18.87 1.11 -0.27
CA GLU A 42 -17.52 1.41 -0.76
C GLU A 42 -16.52 0.30 -0.37
N ARG A 43 -16.65 -0.26 0.83
CA ARG A 43 -15.79 -1.36 1.30
C ARG A 43 -15.93 -2.61 0.45
N GLU A 44 -17.16 -3.00 0.14
CA GLU A 44 -17.44 -4.16 -0.69
C GLU A 44 -16.82 -3.99 -2.08
N TRP A 45 -17.04 -2.82 -2.71
CA TRP A 45 -16.43 -2.49 -3.99
C TRP A 45 -14.88 -2.49 -3.94
N PHE A 46 -14.29 -1.96 -2.87
CA PHE A 46 -12.83 -1.97 -2.70
C PHE A 46 -12.28 -3.38 -2.48
N ASP A 47 -12.99 -4.26 -1.79
CA ASP A 47 -12.59 -5.66 -1.63
C ASP A 47 -12.65 -6.43 -2.97
N GLU A 48 -13.65 -6.16 -3.82
CA GLU A 48 -13.70 -6.66 -5.21
C GLU A 48 -12.51 -6.16 -6.03
N LEU A 49 -12.16 -4.88 -5.87
CA LEU A 49 -10.99 -4.28 -6.53
C LEU A 49 -9.67 -4.93 -6.11
N LEU A 50 -9.49 -5.19 -4.81
CA LEU A 50 -8.33 -5.91 -4.31
C LEU A 50 -8.27 -7.34 -4.86
N ASP A 51 -9.41 -8.03 -4.93
CA ASP A 51 -9.47 -9.37 -5.50
C ASP A 51 -9.07 -9.40 -6.98
N LEU A 52 -9.57 -8.45 -7.77
CA LEU A 52 -9.16 -8.26 -9.16
C LEU A 52 -7.66 -8.04 -9.30
N GLY A 53 -7.05 -7.23 -8.43
CA GLY A 53 -5.60 -7.03 -8.41
C GLY A 53 -4.80 -8.31 -8.15
N TRP A 54 -5.31 -9.22 -7.32
CA TRP A 54 -4.68 -10.52 -7.08
C TRP A 54 -4.89 -11.51 -8.24
N ARG A 55 -6.05 -11.50 -8.88
CA ARG A 55 -6.31 -12.27 -10.13
C ARG A 55 -5.37 -11.81 -11.25
N ALA A 56 -5.21 -10.50 -11.41
CA ALA A 56 -4.23 -9.90 -12.33
C ALA A 56 -2.79 -10.35 -12.01
N ALA A 57 -2.41 -10.37 -10.73
CA ALA A 57 -1.11 -10.88 -10.29
C ALA A 57 -0.91 -12.38 -10.56
N ALA A 58 -1.99 -13.15 -10.58
CA ALA A 58 -1.99 -14.57 -10.94
C ALA A 58 -1.90 -14.83 -12.45
N GLY A 59 -1.93 -13.77 -13.27
CA GLY A 59 -1.92 -13.87 -14.73
C GLY A 59 -3.27 -14.33 -15.30
N GLU A 60 -4.36 -14.11 -14.58
CA GLU A 60 -5.71 -14.29 -15.14
C GLU A 60 -6.00 -13.25 -16.23
N ASP A 61 -6.84 -13.61 -17.19
CA ASP A 61 -7.31 -12.71 -18.25
C ASP A 61 -8.40 -11.79 -17.69
N VAL A 62 -7.98 -10.62 -17.21
CA VAL A 62 -8.83 -9.62 -16.53
C VAL A 62 -8.73 -8.23 -17.15
N ASP A 63 -8.20 -8.15 -18.38
CA ASP A 63 -7.91 -6.88 -19.06
C ASP A 63 -9.15 -6.00 -19.21
N GLU A 64 -10.28 -6.58 -19.68
CA GLU A 64 -11.54 -5.85 -19.87
C GLU A 64 -12.08 -5.30 -18.55
N GLU A 65 -12.13 -6.13 -17.50
CA GLU A 65 -12.54 -5.73 -16.15
C GLU A 65 -11.65 -4.58 -15.60
N CYS A 66 -10.34 -4.66 -15.83
CA CYS A 66 -9.38 -3.64 -15.41
C CYS A 66 -9.59 -2.31 -16.14
N VAL A 67 -9.81 -2.36 -17.46
CA VAL A 67 -10.07 -1.16 -18.27
C VAL A 67 -11.36 -0.48 -17.82
N ASP A 68 -12.45 -1.24 -17.66
CA ASP A 68 -13.74 -0.70 -17.25
C ASP A 68 -13.67 0.02 -15.89
N ILE A 69 -12.96 -0.55 -14.92
CA ILE A 69 -12.77 0.09 -13.61
C ILE A 69 -11.92 1.36 -13.72
N LEU A 70 -10.81 1.31 -14.46
CA LEU A 70 -9.91 2.47 -14.60
C LEU A 70 -10.57 3.63 -15.38
N GLU A 71 -11.47 3.34 -16.32
CA GLU A 71 -12.21 4.37 -17.06
C GLU A 71 -13.40 4.94 -16.28
N SER A 72 -14.03 4.12 -15.42
CA SER A 72 -15.19 4.55 -14.62
C SER A 72 -14.81 5.26 -13.31
N THR A 73 -13.58 5.07 -12.83
CA THR A 73 -13.14 5.66 -11.56
C THR A 73 -12.52 7.04 -11.78
N ASP A 74 -13.18 8.08 -11.29
CA ASP A 74 -12.62 9.44 -11.22
C ASP A 74 -11.72 9.56 -9.99
N LEU A 75 -10.43 9.24 -10.15
CA LEU A 75 -9.46 9.26 -9.06
C LEU A 75 -9.29 10.67 -8.46
N GLU A 76 -9.38 11.72 -9.27
CA GLU A 76 -9.24 13.11 -8.79
C GLU A 76 -10.41 13.51 -7.91
N ALA A 77 -11.62 13.00 -8.19
CA ALA A 77 -12.80 13.26 -7.37
C ALA A 77 -12.79 12.55 -6.00
N VAL A 78 -12.08 11.43 -5.88
CA VAL A 78 -12.08 10.59 -4.65
C VAL A 78 -10.82 10.75 -3.80
N MET A 79 -9.76 11.37 -4.34
CA MET A 79 -8.57 11.68 -3.57
C MET A 79 -8.73 13.01 -2.83
N GLY A 80 -8.72 12.97 -1.49
CA GLY A 80 -8.56 14.19 -0.69
C GLY A 80 -7.23 14.88 -1.01
N GLU A 81 -7.22 16.21 -1.05
CA GLU A 81 -6.01 17.01 -1.31
C GLU A 81 -5.18 17.24 -0.04
N ASP A 82 -5.84 17.28 1.13
CA ASP A 82 -5.22 17.62 2.41
C ASP A 82 -4.92 16.37 3.25
N GLN A 83 -3.67 16.22 3.69
CA GLN A 83 -3.20 15.15 4.57
C GLN A 83 -3.83 15.20 5.97
N ALA A 84 -4.52 16.28 6.33
CA ALA A 84 -5.35 16.31 7.53
C ALA A 84 -6.67 15.52 7.35
N GLU A 85 -7.15 15.39 6.12
CA GLU A 85 -8.47 14.82 5.82
C GLU A 85 -8.45 13.29 5.73
N GLN A 86 -9.51 12.66 6.23
CA GLN A 86 -9.74 11.22 6.12
C GLN A 86 -9.79 10.73 4.66
N SER A 87 -10.37 11.54 3.76
CA SER A 87 -10.48 11.31 2.31
C SER A 87 -9.12 11.20 1.62
N PHE A 88 -8.07 11.84 2.14
CA PHE A 88 -6.72 11.69 1.62
C PHE A 88 -6.26 10.23 1.80
N TYR A 89 -6.39 9.67 3.00
CA TYR A 89 -5.88 8.33 3.30
C TYR A 89 -6.68 7.21 2.62
N THR A 90 -8.02 7.33 2.57
CA THR A 90 -8.85 6.40 1.81
C THR A 90 -8.57 6.52 0.30
N GLY A 91 -8.40 7.74 -0.21
CA GLY A 91 -8.00 8.00 -1.59
C GLY A 91 -6.65 7.38 -1.96
N GLN A 92 -5.65 7.45 -1.07
CA GLN A 92 -4.35 6.81 -1.31
C GLN A 92 -4.44 5.29 -1.32
N ALA A 93 -5.21 4.69 -0.41
CA ALA A 93 -5.43 3.24 -0.39
C ALA A 93 -6.11 2.77 -1.68
N LEU A 94 -7.11 3.51 -2.16
CA LEU A 94 -7.76 3.27 -3.45
C LEU A 94 -6.78 3.42 -4.62
N ALA A 95 -5.98 4.48 -4.64
CA ALA A 95 -5.00 4.72 -5.69
C ALA A 95 -3.97 3.58 -5.81
N LEU A 96 -3.60 2.92 -4.70
CA LEU A 96 -2.72 1.75 -4.73
C LEU A 96 -3.38 0.54 -5.41
N ALA A 97 -4.66 0.30 -5.13
CA ALA A 97 -5.41 -0.78 -5.76
C ALA A 97 -5.57 -0.53 -7.27
N LEU A 98 -5.93 0.69 -7.67
CA LEU A 98 -6.00 1.08 -9.09
C LEU A 98 -4.62 1.03 -9.79
N ASN A 99 -3.55 1.41 -9.09
CA ASN A 99 -2.19 1.29 -9.62
C ASN A 99 -1.81 -0.16 -9.92
N THR A 100 -2.32 -1.13 -9.14
CA THR A 100 -2.11 -2.55 -9.40
C THR A 100 -2.69 -2.94 -10.76
N LEU A 101 -3.93 -2.53 -11.05
CA LEU A 101 -4.58 -2.78 -12.34
C LEU A 101 -3.85 -2.07 -13.49
N ALA A 102 -3.46 -0.81 -13.29
CA ALA A 102 -2.73 -0.05 -14.30
C ALA A 102 -1.38 -0.69 -14.66
N VAL A 103 -0.65 -1.21 -13.65
CA VAL A 103 0.62 -1.92 -13.86
C VAL A 103 0.42 -3.25 -14.60
N HIS A 104 -0.69 -3.95 -14.34
CA HIS A 104 -1.05 -5.16 -15.08
C HIS A 104 -1.27 -4.88 -16.58
N LEU A 105 -2.12 -3.90 -16.91
CA LEU A 105 -2.40 -3.52 -18.30
C LEU A 105 -1.16 -2.99 -19.03
N ARG A 106 -0.32 -2.23 -18.33
CA ARG A 106 0.93 -1.71 -18.87
C ARG A 106 1.94 -1.49 -17.76
N LEU A 107 2.96 -2.35 -17.73
CA LEU A 107 4.06 -2.23 -16.78
C LEU A 107 4.67 -0.82 -16.80
N ASP A 108 4.55 -0.13 -15.67
CA ASP A 108 5.15 1.17 -15.41
C ASP A 108 5.94 1.08 -14.10
N VAL A 109 7.26 1.01 -14.23
CA VAL A 109 8.19 0.90 -13.09
C VAL A 109 8.05 2.05 -12.10
N ASN A 110 7.64 3.24 -12.53
CA ASN A 110 7.43 4.36 -11.62
C ASN A 110 6.21 4.12 -10.72
N LYS A 111 5.14 3.49 -11.23
CA LYS A 111 3.96 3.14 -10.43
C LYS A 111 4.25 2.02 -9.43
N VAL A 112 5.11 1.07 -9.80
CA VAL A 112 5.59 0.03 -8.89
C VAL A 112 6.34 0.66 -7.71
N GLU A 113 7.32 1.52 -8.02
CA GLU A 113 8.11 2.23 -7.01
C GLU A 113 7.25 3.15 -6.14
N LEU A 114 6.29 3.85 -6.75
CA LEU A 114 5.35 4.71 -6.06
C LEU A 114 4.50 3.91 -5.07
N SER A 115 4.07 2.70 -5.44
CA SER A 115 3.23 1.87 -4.56
C SER A 115 3.93 1.52 -3.24
N GLY A 116 5.22 1.15 -3.32
CA GLY A 116 6.04 0.88 -2.13
C GLY A 116 6.38 2.15 -1.32
N GLN A 117 6.56 3.29 -1.99
CA GLN A 117 6.88 4.55 -1.32
C GLN A 117 5.66 5.17 -0.64
N THR A 118 4.48 5.08 -1.25
CA THR A 118 3.22 5.58 -0.70
C THR A 118 2.88 4.83 0.59
N THR A 119 2.97 3.49 0.57
CA THR A 119 2.73 2.67 1.77
C THR A 119 3.69 3.02 2.92
N GLN A 120 4.99 3.10 2.66
CA GLN A 120 5.98 3.52 3.68
C GLN A 120 5.70 4.93 4.20
N SER A 121 5.39 5.88 3.31
CA SER A 121 5.16 7.28 3.70
C SER A 121 3.92 7.42 4.59
N LEU A 122 2.81 6.75 4.24
CA LEU A 122 1.58 6.78 5.02
C LEU A 122 1.75 6.15 6.39
N LEU A 123 2.42 4.99 6.47
CA LEU A 123 2.65 4.33 7.75
C LEU A 123 3.66 5.08 8.62
N SER A 124 4.62 5.79 8.01
CA SER A 124 5.49 6.72 8.72
C SER A 124 4.72 7.93 9.28
N ASP A 125 3.73 8.43 8.54
CA ASP A 125 2.87 9.51 9.00
C ASP A 125 1.96 9.06 10.15
N PHE A 126 1.39 7.86 10.06
CA PHE A 126 0.63 7.25 11.15
C PHE A 126 1.48 7.13 12.42
N ASP A 127 2.71 6.63 12.31
CA ASP A 127 3.64 6.55 13.44
C ASP A 127 3.97 7.93 14.03
N PHE A 128 4.15 8.95 13.19
CA PHE A 128 4.40 10.32 13.62
C PHE A 128 3.24 10.87 14.46
N GLU A 129 2.02 10.66 14.00
CA GLU A 129 0.80 11.12 14.66
C GLU A 129 0.55 10.36 15.97
N LEU A 130 0.75 9.03 15.97
CA LEU A 130 0.70 8.19 17.17
C LEU A 130 1.80 8.53 18.18
N ALA A 131 2.95 9.06 17.73
CA ALA A 131 4.01 9.58 18.60
C ALA A 131 3.73 11.00 19.12
N GLY A 132 2.62 11.63 18.73
CA GLY A 132 2.19 12.94 19.20
C GLY A 132 2.69 14.10 18.34
N ALA A 133 2.88 13.85 17.04
CA ALA A 133 3.20 14.85 16.01
C ALA A 133 4.36 15.78 16.39
N THR A 134 5.35 15.27 17.13
CA THR A 134 6.50 16.06 17.59
C THR A 134 7.63 15.93 16.57
N PRO A 135 7.92 16.97 15.77
CA PRO A 135 8.98 16.92 14.78
C PRO A 135 10.34 16.73 15.47
N ARG A 136 11.16 15.85 14.91
CA ARG A 136 12.52 15.60 15.40
C ARG A 136 13.53 15.97 14.32
N THR A 137 14.39 16.93 14.64
CA THR A 137 15.54 17.26 13.80
C THR A 137 16.72 16.40 14.22
N THR A 138 17.25 15.58 13.31
CA THR A 138 18.51 14.84 13.55
C THR A 138 19.66 15.73 13.11
N ALA A 139 20.61 16.02 13.99
CA ALA A 139 21.77 16.83 13.64
C ALA A 139 22.76 16.05 12.77
N PHE A 140 23.63 16.76 12.05
CA PHE A 140 24.69 16.14 11.27
C PHE A 140 25.62 15.33 12.18
N GLY A 141 25.80 14.03 11.88
CA GLY A 141 26.62 13.12 12.67
C GLY A 141 25.88 12.35 13.76
N GLU A 142 24.61 12.67 14.02
CA GLU A 142 23.76 11.86 14.90
C GLU A 142 23.19 10.66 14.16
N GLN A 143 22.96 9.56 14.88
CA GLN A 143 22.22 8.44 14.33
C GLN A 143 20.78 8.86 14.03
N PRO A 144 20.24 8.53 12.83
CA PRO A 144 18.85 8.80 12.52
C PRO A 144 17.94 8.09 13.50
N THR A 145 16.83 8.75 13.84
CA THR A 145 15.78 8.12 14.66
C THR A 145 15.28 6.87 13.92
N PRO A 146 15.16 5.72 14.60
CA PRO A 146 14.61 4.53 13.97
C PRO A 146 13.16 4.77 13.52
N PRO A 147 12.70 4.06 12.47
CA PRO A 147 11.30 4.13 12.06
C PRO A 147 10.38 3.74 13.21
N GLY A 148 9.15 4.27 13.20
CA GLY A 148 8.11 3.82 14.11
C GLY A 148 7.65 2.39 13.79
N PRO A 149 6.82 1.79 14.65
CA PRO A 149 6.43 0.39 14.52
C PRO A 149 5.73 0.03 13.20
N LEU A 150 4.84 0.89 12.68
CA LEU A 150 4.10 0.62 11.44
C LEU A 150 5.00 0.76 10.20
N HIS A 151 5.83 1.79 10.17
CA HIS A 151 6.81 1.99 9.10
C HIS A 151 7.88 0.89 9.11
N ALA A 152 8.37 0.48 10.29
CA ALA A 152 9.30 -0.64 10.41
C ALA A 152 8.69 -1.93 9.86
N LEU A 153 7.42 -2.20 10.17
CA LEU A 153 6.69 -3.35 9.65
C LEU A 153 6.62 -3.33 8.11
N GLU A 154 6.34 -2.18 7.49
CA GLU A 154 6.31 -2.07 6.03
C GLU A 154 7.68 -2.31 5.38
N ILE A 155 8.75 -1.81 6.00
CA ILE A 155 10.12 -2.06 5.54
C ILE A 155 10.41 -3.57 5.57
N GLU A 156 10.02 -4.26 6.64
CA GLU A 156 10.20 -5.71 6.78
C GLU A 156 9.42 -6.49 5.70
N GLU A 157 8.17 -6.13 5.43
CA GLU A 157 7.33 -6.77 4.40
C GLU A 157 7.91 -6.60 2.99
N GLN A 158 8.39 -5.40 2.65
CA GLN A 158 9.00 -5.16 1.34
C GLN A 158 10.35 -5.89 1.20
N GLN A 159 11.16 -5.95 2.26
CA GLN A 159 12.40 -6.73 2.27
C GLN A 159 12.14 -8.22 2.13
N GLU A 160 11.12 -8.73 2.81
CA GLU A 160 10.73 -10.13 2.72
C GLU A 160 10.22 -10.47 1.31
N PHE A 161 9.43 -9.60 0.69
CA PHE A 161 9.03 -9.73 -0.70
C PHE A 161 10.26 -9.83 -1.63
N LEU A 162 11.21 -8.90 -1.51
CA LEU A 162 12.44 -8.90 -2.28
C LEU A 162 13.25 -10.18 -2.07
N ARG A 163 13.40 -10.62 -0.82
CA ARG A 163 14.13 -11.84 -0.47
C ARG A 163 13.52 -13.06 -1.15
N ARG A 164 12.19 -13.15 -1.20
CA ARG A 164 11.47 -14.25 -1.89
C ARG A 164 11.68 -14.19 -3.41
N ALA A 165 11.50 -13.00 -4.00
CA ALA A 165 11.61 -12.81 -5.44
C ALA A 165 13.05 -13.04 -5.95
N THR A 166 14.06 -12.56 -5.24
CA THR A 166 15.49 -12.74 -5.59
C THR A 166 15.98 -14.17 -5.43
N ALA A 167 15.36 -14.96 -4.54
CA ALA A 167 15.73 -16.37 -4.34
C ALA A 167 15.36 -17.28 -5.54
N GLY A 168 14.67 -16.75 -6.56
CA GLY A 168 14.22 -17.52 -7.73
C GLY A 168 13.15 -18.56 -7.37
N ILE A 169 12.51 -18.42 -6.21
CA ILE A 169 11.42 -19.27 -5.77
C ILE A 169 10.13 -18.68 -6.36
N PRO A 170 9.28 -19.48 -7.03
CA PRO A 170 7.98 -19.01 -7.46
C PRO A 170 7.21 -18.38 -6.30
N LEU A 171 6.70 -17.17 -6.50
CA LEU A 171 5.94 -16.48 -5.48
C LEU A 171 4.60 -17.20 -5.26
N ASP A 172 4.39 -17.73 -4.06
CA ASP A 172 3.07 -18.22 -3.65
C ASP A 172 2.18 -17.02 -3.35
N LEU A 173 1.30 -16.69 -4.29
CA LEU A 173 0.40 -15.53 -4.19
C LEU A 173 -0.59 -15.66 -3.03
N ASN A 174 -1.01 -16.87 -2.65
CA ASN A 174 -1.87 -17.06 -1.50
C ASN A 174 -1.12 -16.77 -0.20
N GLU A 175 0.13 -17.22 -0.10
CA GLU A 175 0.97 -16.92 1.06
C GLU A 175 1.24 -15.40 1.17
N LEU A 176 1.57 -14.75 0.04
CA LEU A 176 1.78 -13.30 -0.02
C LEU A 176 0.53 -12.52 0.36
N ARG A 177 -0.64 -12.87 -0.18
CA ARG A 177 -1.92 -12.23 0.16
C ARG A 177 -2.25 -12.40 1.64
N ASN A 178 -2.03 -13.59 2.20
CA ASN A 178 -2.25 -13.84 3.62
C ASN A 178 -1.25 -13.07 4.51
N ALA A 179 0.00 -12.91 4.09
CA ALA A 179 0.97 -12.08 4.79
C ALA A 179 0.55 -10.60 4.77
N ALA A 180 0.19 -10.07 3.60
CA ALA A 180 -0.31 -8.72 3.46
C ALA A 180 -1.56 -8.45 4.31
N ARG A 181 -2.50 -9.41 4.38
CA ARG A 181 -3.68 -9.33 5.25
C ARG A 181 -3.33 -9.29 6.73
N ARG A 182 -2.39 -10.10 7.21
CA ARG A 182 -1.93 -10.03 8.62
C ARG A 182 -1.33 -8.68 8.95
N THR A 183 -0.59 -8.08 8.03
CA THR A 183 -0.05 -6.73 8.22
C THR A 183 -1.16 -5.68 8.15
N SER A 184 -2.15 -5.84 7.27
CA SER A 184 -3.39 -5.03 7.24
C SER A 184 -4.12 -5.07 8.59
N GLU A 185 -4.27 -6.25 9.20
CA GLU A 185 -4.88 -6.41 10.54
C GLU A 185 -4.09 -5.67 11.62
N ARG A 186 -2.76 -5.72 11.59
CA ARG A 186 -1.90 -4.96 12.54
C ARG A 186 -2.01 -3.45 12.34
N ILE A 187 -2.19 -2.99 11.11
CA ILE A 187 -2.48 -1.58 10.82
C ILE A 187 -3.87 -1.21 11.37
N ALA A 188 -4.86 -2.09 11.18
CA ALA A 188 -6.22 -1.92 11.72
C ALA A 188 -6.24 -1.75 13.24
N GLU A 189 -5.39 -2.46 13.98
CA GLU A 189 -5.26 -2.32 15.44
C GLU A 189 -4.82 -0.91 15.88
N ALA A 190 -4.04 -0.21 15.05
CA ALA A 190 -3.53 1.13 15.35
C ALA A 190 -4.50 2.25 14.92
N LEU A 191 -5.42 1.97 13.99
CA LEU A 191 -6.29 2.97 13.37
C LEU A 191 -7.26 3.67 14.36
N PRO A 192 -7.86 3.01 15.37
CA PRO A 192 -8.70 3.72 16.34
C PRO A 192 -7.96 4.82 17.11
N ALA A 193 -6.74 4.52 17.56
CA ALA A 193 -5.91 5.50 18.28
C ALA A 193 -5.45 6.64 17.37
N LEU A 194 -5.29 6.38 16.07
CA LEU A 194 -4.99 7.41 15.08
C LEU A 194 -6.22 8.28 14.80
N ALA A 195 -7.38 7.66 14.59
CA ALA A 195 -8.64 8.36 14.35
C ALA A 195 -9.00 9.30 15.49
N ASP A 196 -8.84 8.85 16.74
CA ASP A 196 -9.02 9.69 17.94
C ASP A 196 -8.11 10.93 17.95
N ARG A 197 -6.90 10.83 17.40
CA ARG A 197 -5.94 11.95 17.35
C ARG A 197 -6.20 12.91 16.21
N LYS A 198 -6.69 12.40 15.09
CA LYS A 198 -6.99 13.16 13.88
C LYS A 198 -8.44 13.67 13.82
N ASP A 199 -9.27 13.32 14.82
CA ASP A 199 -10.71 13.61 14.85
C ASP A 199 -11.45 13.00 13.65
N TRP A 200 -11.09 11.77 13.29
CA TRP A 200 -11.72 11.02 12.19
C TRP A 200 -12.88 10.16 12.68
N GLU A 201 -13.89 10.01 11.82
CA GLU A 201 -15.02 9.13 12.08
C GLU A 201 -14.75 7.75 11.49
N LEU A 202 -14.65 6.75 12.36
CA LEU A 202 -14.66 5.34 11.94
C LEU A 202 -16.08 4.95 11.52
N ALA A 203 -16.20 4.23 10.41
CA ALA A 203 -17.49 3.86 9.83
C ALA A 203 -18.00 2.47 10.28
#